data_AF-A0A2G5SD34-F1
#
_entry.id   AF-A0A2G5SD34-F1
#
_cell.length_a   1.000
_cell.length_b   1.000
_cell.length_c   1.000
_cell.angle_alpha   90.00
_cell.angle_beta   90.00
_cell.angle_gamma   90.00
#
_symmetry.space_group_name_H-M   'P 1'
#
loop_
_entity.id
_entity.type
_entity.pdbx_description
1 polymer ?
#
loop_
_entity_poly.entity_id
_entity_poly.type
_entity_poly.pdbx_seq_one_letter_code
_entity_poly.pdbx_strand_id
1 'polypeptide(L)'
;MFSFNIDSTIVDASNMHEVRKMLLTNIKIVEKQLKEQNVLRNVTKAAILFNRNDLDNTCYMLAKTFEETLEKILSLRDELRVMHKHLDNISRLEINLHIVRVAEAVELGRIVGPESEFNKTFWGTF
;
A
#
# COMPACT_ATOMS: atom_id res chain seq x y z
N MET A 1 -4.74 -36.08 20.10
CA MET A 1 -4.75 -36.78 21.39
C MET A 1 -3.84 -38.00 21.22
N PHE A 2 -2.69 -38.08 21.90
CA PHE A 2 -1.81 -39.26 21.83
C PHE A 2 -2.19 -40.21 22.97
N SER A 3 -2.73 -41.38 22.65
CA SER A 3 -3.06 -42.42 23.63
C SER A 3 -1.87 -43.37 23.81
N PHE A 4 -1.41 -43.53 25.04
CA PHE A 4 -0.48 -44.59 25.42
C PHE A 4 -1.29 -45.80 25.88
N ASN A 5 -1.28 -46.88 25.10
CA ASN A 5 -1.73 -48.19 25.58
C ASN A 5 -0.59 -48.80 26.39
N ILE A 6 -0.75 -48.83 27.71
CA ILE A 6 0.09 -49.66 28.58
C ILE A 6 -0.76 -50.89 28.86
N ASP A 7 -0.42 -52.01 28.23
CA ASP A 7 -0.99 -53.32 28.58
C ASP A 7 -0.77 -53.55 30.08
N SER A 8 -1.86 -53.72 30.82
CA SER A 8 -1.82 -53.93 32.27
C SER A 8 -1.47 -55.38 32.58
N THR A 9 -0.21 -55.76 32.41
CA THR A 9 0.33 -57.03 32.94
C THR A 9 0.58 -56.89 34.45
N ILE A 10 0.09 -57.86 35.22
CA ILE A 10 0.31 -57.93 36.68
C ILE A 10 1.82 -58.09 36.92
N VAL A 11 2.44 -57.10 37.58
CA VAL A 11 3.89 -57.09 37.83
C VAL A 11 4.21 -58.02 39.00
N ASP A 12 5.05 -59.03 38.76
CA ASP A 12 5.59 -59.93 39.77
C ASP A 12 7.13 -59.98 39.68
N ALA A 13 7.78 -60.66 40.63
CA ALA A 13 9.24 -60.73 40.67
C ALA A 13 9.86 -61.37 39.41
N SER A 14 9.11 -62.19 38.66
CA SER A 14 9.56 -62.86 37.44
C SER A 14 9.55 -61.94 36.20
N ASN A 15 8.67 -60.95 36.13
CA ASN A 15 8.54 -60.07 34.95
C ASN A 15 9.08 -58.64 35.15
N MET A 16 9.55 -58.31 36.36
CA MET A 16 10.09 -57.00 36.75
C MET A 16 11.19 -56.49 35.79
N HIS A 17 12.00 -57.39 35.23
CA HIS A 17 13.07 -57.03 34.30
C HIS A 17 12.54 -56.52 32.94
N GLU A 18 11.50 -57.17 32.41
CA GLU A 18 10.86 -56.77 31.15
C GLU A 18 10.12 -55.45 31.29
N VAL A 19 9.41 -55.26 32.42
CA VAL A 19 8.74 -54.00 32.76
C VAL A 19 9.76 -52.86 32.84
N ARG A 20 10.91 -53.07 33.50
CA ARG A 20 11.99 -52.09 33.58
C ARG A 20 12.55 -51.74 32.19
N LYS A 21 12.72 -52.74 31.32
CA LYS A 21 13.20 -52.55 29.94
C LYS A 21 12.21 -51.75 29.09
N MET A 22 10.91 -52.01 29.24
CA MET A 22 9.84 -51.24 28.58
C MET A 22 9.81 -49.80 29.06
N LEU A 23 9.88 -49.56 30.38
CA LEU A 23 9.92 -48.22 30.96
C LEU A 23 11.13 -47.41 30.46
N LEU A 24 12.32 -48.01 30.43
CA LEU A 24 13.52 -47.34 29.92
C LEU A 24 13.40 -47.00 28.42
N THR A 25 12.78 -47.88 27.64
CA THR A 25 12.51 -47.63 26.22
C THR A 25 11.53 -46.46 26.05
N ASN A 26 10.45 -46.44 26.84
CA ASN A 26 9.47 -45.36 26.82
C ASN A 26 10.07 -44.03 27.25
N ILE A 27 10.93 -44.00 28.27
CA ILE A 27 11.66 -42.80 28.69
C ILE A 27 12.50 -42.26 27.53
N LYS A 28 13.26 -43.11 26.83
CA LYS A 28 14.06 -42.69 25.66
C LYS A 28 13.19 -42.14 24.52
N ILE A 29 12.02 -42.75 24.27
CA ILE A 29 11.08 -42.27 23.25
C ILE A 29 10.56 -40.88 23.64
N VAL A 30 10.16 -40.69 24.90
CA VAL A 30 9.67 -39.41 25.41
C VAL A 30 10.76 -38.34 25.35
N GLU A 31 12.01 -38.65 25.74
CA GLU A 31 13.14 -37.73 25.62
C GLU A 31 13.41 -37.31 24.18
N LYS A 32 13.32 -38.25 23.24
CA LYS A 32 13.47 -37.97 21.80
C LYS A 32 12.35 -37.04 21.31
N GLN A 33 11.10 -37.36 21.64
CA GLN A 33 9.94 -36.54 21.27
C GLN A 33 10.03 -35.13 21.87
N LEU A 34 10.52 -34.99 23.11
CA LEU A 34 10.70 -33.70 23.75
C LEU A 34 11.74 -32.84 23.02
N LYS A 35 12.84 -33.46 22.55
CA LYS A 35 13.85 -32.78 21.73
C LYS A 35 13.27 -32.33 20.39
N GLU A 36 12.53 -33.20 19.70
CA GLU A 36 11.88 -32.88 18.43
C GLU A 36 10.87 -31.73 18.58
N GLN A 37 10.06 -31.73 19.64
CA GLN A 37 9.15 -30.62 19.92
C GLN A 37 9.88 -29.30 20.22
N ASN A 38 11.01 -29.34 20.91
CA ASN A 38 11.81 -28.14 21.15
C ASN A 38 12.38 -27.55 19.85
N VAL A 39 12.85 -28.41 18.94
CA VAL A 39 13.31 -27.98 17.61
C VAL A 39 12.16 -27.34 16.84
N LEU A 40 10.99 -27.99 16.79
CA LEU A 40 9.81 -27.47 16.11
C LEU A 40 9.40 -26.11 16.67
N ARG A 41 9.35 -25.96 18.00
CA ARG A 41 9.03 -24.69 18.67
C ARG A 41 9.97 -23.57 18.24
N ASN A 42 11.27 -23.84 18.16
CA ASN A 42 12.26 -22.83 17.81
C ASN A 42 12.15 -22.44 16.32
N VAL A 43 11.93 -23.40 15.43
CA VAL A 43 11.68 -23.13 14.00
C VAL A 43 10.42 -22.30 13.82
N THR A 44 9.32 -22.64 14.49
CA THR A 44 8.06 -21.87 14.44
C THR A 44 8.26 -20.45 14.97
N LYS A 45 9.00 -20.26 16.07
CA LYS A 45 9.33 -18.92 16.58
C LYS A 45 10.13 -18.11 15.56
N ALA A 46 11.14 -18.71 14.94
CA ALA A 46 11.95 -18.04 13.93
C ALA A 46 11.12 -17.64 12.69
N ALA A 47 10.25 -18.54 12.20
CA ALA A 47 9.36 -18.25 11.08
C ALA A 47 8.37 -17.11 11.38
N ILE A 48 7.80 -17.07 12.59
CA ILE A 48 6.90 -15.98 13.01
C ILE A 48 7.66 -14.64 13.09
N LEU A 49 8.87 -14.63 13.65
CA LEU A 49 9.70 -13.42 13.74
C LEU A 49 10.11 -12.91 12.35
N PHE A 50 10.48 -13.83 11.45
CA PHE A 50 10.81 -13.50 10.06
C PHE A 50 9.63 -12.87 9.33
N ASN A 51 8.44 -13.50 9.39
CA ASN A 51 7.22 -12.96 8.78
C ASN A 51 6.82 -11.58 9.34
N ARG A 52 7.01 -11.35 10.65
CA ARG A 52 6.73 -10.04 11.26
C ARG A 52 7.70 -8.97 10.76
N ASN A 53 9.00 -9.26 10.75
CA ASN A 53 10.00 -8.31 10.27
C ASN A 53 9.77 -7.94 8.80
N ASP A 54 9.46 -8.92 7.94
CA ASP A 54 9.19 -8.65 6.52
C ASP A 54 7.90 -7.85 6.31
N LEU A 55 6.84 -8.14 7.07
CA LEU A 55 5.58 -7.41 7.01
C LEU A 55 5.76 -5.96 7.48
N ASP A 56 6.42 -5.76 8.62
CA ASP A 56 6.67 -4.43 9.18
C ASP A 56 7.53 -3.57 8.23
N ASN A 57 8.54 -4.18 7.62
CA ASN A 57 9.41 -3.49 6.66
C ASN A 57 8.64 -3.16 5.35
N THR A 58 7.78 -4.06 4.88
CA THR A 58 6.93 -3.83 3.71
C THR A 58 5.90 -2.72 3.97
N CYS A 59 5.25 -2.74 5.14
CA CYS A 59 4.31 -1.70 5.56
C CYS A 59 4.99 -0.34 5.69
N TYR A 60 6.20 -0.28 6.25
CA TYR A 60 6.99 0.95 6.34
C TYR A 60 7.35 1.50 4.96
N MET A 61 7.83 0.65 4.05
CA MET A 61 8.15 1.05 2.67
C MET A 61 6.93 1.57 1.92
N LEU A 62 5.78 0.89 2.03
CA LEU A 62 4.52 1.33 1.42
C LEU A 62 4.05 2.67 1.99
N ALA A 63 4.10 2.86 3.30
CA ALA A 63 3.73 4.12 3.95
C ALA A 63 4.61 5.28 3.45
N LYS A 64 5.93 5.06 3.38
CA LYS A 64 6.87 6.06 2.85
C LYS A 64 6.59 6.40 1.39
N THR A 65 6.37 5.39 0.53
CA THR A 65 6.02 5.63 -0.88
C THR A 65 4.69 6.39 -1.02
N PHE A 66 3.72 6.11 -0.16
CA PHE A 66 2.45 6.83 -0.13
C PHE A 66 2.65 8.31 0.24
N GLU A 67 3.44 8.60 1.28
CA GLU A 67 3.78 9.97 1.68
C GLU A 67 4.48 10.75 0.56
N GLU A 68 5.50 10.16 -0.06
CA GLU A 68 6.22 10.79 -1.19
C GLU A 68 5.30 11.06 -2.40
N THR A 69 4.33 10.17 -2.65
CA THR A 69 3.35 10.35 -3.73
C THR A 69 2.36 11.45 -3.40
N LEU A 70 1.92 11.52 -2.15
CA LEU A 70 1.02 12.57 -1.68
C LEU A 70 1.66 13.96 -1.79
N GLU A 71 2.93 14.11 -1.41
CA GLU A 71 3.68 15.36 -1.57
C GLU A 71 3.74 15.81 -3.03
N LYS A 72 4.00 14.89 -3.96
CA LYS A 72 3.99 15.20 -5.41
C LYS A 72 2.63 15.67 -5.88
N ILE A 73 1.55 15.01 -5.45
CA ILE A 73 0.18 15.40 -5.78
C ILE A 73 -0.13 16.81 -5.25
N LEU A 74 0.31 17.12 -4.02
CA LEU A 74 0.12 18.44 -3.42
C LEU A 74 0.89 19.53 -4.19
N SER A 75 2.13 19.26 -4.58
CA SER A 75 2.93 20.17 -5.42
C SER A 75 2.23 20.45 -6.76
N LEU A 76 1.82 19.40 -7.46
CA LEU A 76 1.11 19.54 -8.75
C LEU A 76 -0.21 20.30 -8.62
N ARG A 77 -0.95 20.08 -7.52
CA ARG A 77 -2.18 20.85 -7.23
C ARG A 77 -1.88 22.33 -7.09
N ASP A 78 -0.79 22.69 -6.41
CA ASP A 78 -0.44 24.09 -6.18
C ASP A 78 0.06 24.75 -7.48
N GLU A 79 0.79 24.03 -8.32
CA GLU A 79 1.13 24.46 -9.69
C GLU A 79 -0.13 24.69 -10.55
N LEU A 80 -1.10 23.77 -10.51
CA LEU A 80 -2.38 23.91 -11.21
C LEU A 80 -3.16 25.15 -10.77
N ARG A 81 -3.15 25.48 -9.47
CA ARG A 81 -3.78 26.70 -8.95
C ARG A 81 -3.14 27.97 -9.50
N VAL A 82 -1.81 27.98 -9.61
CA VAL A 82 -1.07 29.10 -10.21
C VAL A 82 -1.41 29.24 -11.69
N MET A 83 -1.40 28.14 -12.45
CA MET A 83 -1.78 28.14 -13.87
C MET A 83 -3.22 28.63 -14.08
N HIS A 84 -4.16 28.19 -13.25
CA HIS A 84 -5.55 28.64 -13.34
C HIS A 84 -5.67 30.16 -13.14
N LYS A 85 -4.96 30.72 -12.16
CA LYS A 85 -4.91 32.18 -11.95
C LYS A 85 -4.29 32.93 -13.13
N HIS A 86 -3.26 32.36 -13.77
CA HIS A 86 -2.68 32.95 -14.97
C HIS A 86 -3.68 32.95 -16.14
N LEU A 87 -4.43 31.86 -16.31
CA LEU A 87 -5.46 31.78 -17.35
C LEU A 87 -6.55 32.84 -17.15
N ASP A 88 -7.04 33.02 -15.93
CA ASP A 88 -8.02 34.09 -15.59
C ASP A 88 -7.50 35.48 -15.96
N ASN A 89 -6.22 35.75 -15.68
CA ASN A 89 -5.60 37.04 -16.02
C ASN A 89 -5.49 37.23 -17.54
N ILE A 90 -5.11 36.19 -18.28
CA ILE A 90 -5.04 36.22 -19.75
C ILE A 90 -6.42 36.51 -20.33
N SER A 91 -7.46 35.81 -19.88
CA SER A 91 -8.83 36.03 -20.36
C SER A 91 -9.32 37.46 -20.09
N ARG A 92 -9.00 38.05 -18.92
CA ARG A 92 -9.32 39.46 -18.64
C ARG A 92 -8.58 40.42 -19.57
N LEU A 93 -7.30 40.14 -19.84
CA LEU A 93 -6.49 40.94 -20.78
C LEU A 93 -7.06 40.88 -22.20
N GLU A 94 -7.48 39.71 -22.67
CA GLU A 94 -8.10 39.55 -23.99
C GLU A 94 -9.40 40.35 -24.13
N ILE A 95 -10.27 40.30 -23.11
CA ILE A 95 -11.50 41.10 -23.08
C ILE A 95 -11.17 42.60 -23.15
N ASN A 96 -10.21 43.06 -22.34
CA ASN A 96 -9.82 44.48 -22.33
C ASN A 96 -9.23 44.91 -23.68
N LEU A 97 -8.38 44.09 -24.29
CA LEU A 97 -7.83 44.32 -25.62
C LEU A 97 -8.93 44.41 -26.69
N HIS A 98 -9.95 43.56 -26.60
CA HIS A 98 -11.09 43.61 -27.52
C HIS A 98 -11.88 44.93 -27.36
N ILE A 99 -12.14 45.36 -26.13
CA ILE A 99 -12.82 46.64 -25.85
C ILE A 99 -12.03 47.82 -26.45
N VAL A 100 -10.71 47.87 -26.24
CA VAL A 100 -9.85 48.93 -26.78
C VAL A 100 -9.90 48.94 -28.31
N ARG A 101 -9.77 47.77 -28.96
CA ARG A 101 -9.83 47.66 -30.43
C ARG A 101 -11.17 48.13 -31.00
N VAL A 102 -12.28 47.82 -30.33
CA VAL A 102 -13.61 48.28 -30.73
C VAL A 102 -13.73 49.80 -30.55
N ALA A 103 -13.24 50.34 -29.44
CA ALA A 103 -13.25 51.79 -29.19
C ALA A 103 -12.42 52.56 -30.22
N GLU A 104 -11.20 52.10 -30.54
CA GLU A 104 -10.36 52.70 -31.58
C GLU A 104 -11.01 52.65 -32.97
N ALA A 105 -11.69 51.54 -33.31
CA ALA A 105 -12.41 51.43 -34.58
C ALA A 105 -13.59 52.42 -34.68
N VAL A 106 -14.28 52.67 -33.56
CA VAL A 106 -15.35 53.68 -33.45
C VAL A 106 -14.80 55.09 -33.58
N GLU A 107 -13.70 55.42 -32.90
CA GLU A 107 -13.06 56.75 -32.98
C GLU A 107 -12.52 57.07 -34.38
N LEU A 108 -12.03 56.06 -35.10
CA LEU A 108 -11.55 56.20 -36.48
C LEU A 108 -12.68 56.23 -37.53
N GLY A 109 -13.96 56.24 -37.11
CA GLY A 109 -15.12 56.31 -38.00
C GLY A 109 -15.32 55.05 -38.88
N ARG A 110 -14.72 53.92 -38.51
CA ARG A 110 -14.77 52.65 -39.26
C ARG A 110 -15.79 51.70 -38.64
N ILE A 111 -17.06 52.09 -38.57
CA ILE A 111 -18.14 51.16 -38.19
C ILE A 111 -18.74 50.59 -39.48
N VAL A 112 -18.26 49.40 -39.87
CA VAL A 112 -19.05 48.50 -40.73
C VAL A 112 -20.03 47.78 -39.79
N GLY A 113 -21.31 47.80 -40.15
CA GLY A 113 -22.41 47.25 -39.35
C GLY A 113 -22.29 45.76 -39.02
N PRO A 114 -23.21 45.23 -38.21
CA PRO A 114 -23.06 43.94 -37.55
C PRO A 114 -23.38 42.79 -38.50
N GLU A 115 -22.43 42.43 -39.37
CA GLU A 115 -22.50 41.16 -40.11
C GLU A 115 -21.25 40.32 -39.85
N SER A 116 -21.45 39.34 -38.98
CA SER A 116 -21.16 37.92 -39.26
C SER A 116 -19.75 37.33 -39.15
N GLU A 117 -18.92 37.67 -38.15
CA GLU A 117 -17.74 36.82 -37.88
C GLU A 117 -17.46 36.50 -36.39
N PHE A 118 -18.42 36.72 -35.48
CA PHE A 118 -18.23 36.41 -34.06
C PHE A 118 -18.26 34.90 -33.71
N ASN A 119 -18.38 33.99 -34.69
CA ASN A 119 -18.76 32.59 -34.40
C ASN A 119 -17.82 31.50 -34.93
N LYS A 120 -16.54 31.79 -35.26
CA LYS A 120 -15.67 30.76 -35.86
C LYS A 120 -14.34 30.43 -35.19
N THR A 121 -13.95 31.04 -34.07
CA THR A 121 -12.55 30.86 -33.61
C THR A 121 -12.31 30.72 -32.12
N PHE A 122 -13.31 30.40 -31.30
CA PHE A 122 -13.05 30.20 -29.86
C PHE A 122 -13.05 28.74 -29.37
N TRP A 123 -13.67 27.80 -30.08
CA TRP A 123 -13.71 26.37 -29.67
C TRP A 123 -13.40 25.39 -30.80
N GLY A 124 -12.62 25.81 -31.80
CA GLY A 124 -12.12 24.92 -32.85
C GLY A 124 -10.86 24.21 -32.39
N THR A 125 -10.97 22.90 -32.19
CA THR A 125 -9.89 21.91 -31.99
C THR A 125 -9.14 21.94 -30.65
N PHE A 126 -9.74 21.28 -29.65
CA PHE A 126 -9.07 20.27 -28.82
C PHE A 126 -10.00 19.06 -28.66
#